data_AF-A0A084WNG2-F1
#
_entry.id   AF-A0A084WNG2-F1
#
_cell.length_a   1.000
_cell.length_b   1.000
_cell.length_c   1.000
_cell.angle_alpha   90.00
_cell.angle_beta   90.00
_cell.angle_gamma   90.00
#
_symmetry.space_group_name_H-M   'P 1'
#
loop_
_entity.id
_entity.type
_entity.pdbx_description
1 polymer ?
#
loop_
_entity_poly.entity_id
_entity_poly.type
_entity_poly.pdbx_seq_one_letter_code
_entity_poly.pdbx_strand_id
1 'polypeptide(L)'
;MSKSVLLLLNTCVVLFLAGGSQVNDGVAPNTDNCGGNKFAPACIAPQLVANYDEIVDLPNHPEKLLIDVREPTELAATGRIPTSINIPLKTVRSELNLNPEVFETKYGRKKPAAEDPIIFSCRSGVRAGQAAFEADQLGFQK
;
A
#
# COMPACT_ATOMS: atom_id res chain seq x y z
N MET A 1 -8.21 19.77 -9.33
CA MET A 1 -8.38 18.31 -9.13
C MET A 1 -9.86 17.97 -9.31
N SER A 2 -10.22 17.02 -10.18
CA SER A 2 -11.63 16.72 -10.48
C SER A 2 -12.33 16.08 -9.27
N LYS A 3 -13.62 16.39 -9.05
CA LYS A 3 -14.43 15.87 -7.93
C LYS A 3 -14.40 14.32 -7.83
N SER A 4 -14.11 13.63 -8.92
CA SER A 4 -13.95 12.16 -8.97
C SER A 4 -12.72 11.64 -8.20
N VAL A 5 -11.64 12.41 -8.11
CA VAL A 5 -10.43 12.03 -7.35
C VAL A 5 -10.71 12.09 -5.84
N LEU A 6 -11.51 13.06 -5.40
CA LEU A 6 -11.84 13.26 -3.98
C LEU A 6 -12.72 12.14 -3.42
N LEU A 7 -13.58 11.53 -4.25
CA LEU A 7 -14.46 10.43 -3.82
C LEU A 7 -13.69 9.12 -3.60
N LEU A 8 -12.58 8.91 -4.33
CA LEU A 8 -11.72 7.73 -4.16
C LEU A 8 -10.97 7.77 -2.82
N LEU A 9 -10.54 8.96 -2.36
CA LEU A 9 -9.80 9.08 -1.10
C LEU A 9 -10.68 8.93 0.15
N ASN A 10 -12.01 9.11 0.06
CA ASN A 10 -12.89 9.00 1.22
C ASN A 10 -13.25 7.54 1.60
N THR A 11 -12.71 6.54 0.89
CA THR A 11 -12.90 5.10 1.15
C THR A 11 -11.63 4.25 0.95
N CYS A 12 -10.54 4.83 0.46
CA CYS A 12 -9.29 4.11 0.23
C CYS A 12 -8.44 4.10 1.51
N VAL A 13 -8.55 3.02 2.28
CA VAL A 13 -7.56 2.69 3.31
C VAL A 13 -6.24 2.44 2.60
N VAL A 14 -5.25 3.17 3.08
CA VAL A 14 -3.91 3.23 2.53
C VAL A 14 -3.01 2.39 3.42
N LEU A 15 -2.21 1.47 2.88
CA LEU A 15 -1.39 0.58 3.71
C LEU A 15 0.09 0.93 3.66
N PHE A 16 0.60 1.49 4.74
CA PHE A 16 2.03 1.66 4.98
C PHE A 16 2.65 0.35 5.45
N LEU A 17 3.79 0.03 4.86
CA LEU A 17 4.81 -0.76 5.54
C LEU A 17 5.71 0.28 6.25
N ALA A 18 5.83 0.17 7.57
CA ALA A 18 6.80 0.91 8.40
C ALA A 18 7.22 0.07 9.62
N GLY A 19 8.51 0.09 9.93
CA GLY A 19 9.25 -0.87 10.72
C GLY A 19 10.40 -0.12 11.39
N GLY A 20 10.45 -0.27 12.71
CA GLY A 20 11.58 0.12 13.54
C GLY A 20 11.37 1.34 14.44
N SER A 21 10.78 1.14 15.63
CA SER A 21 11.46 1.31 16.94
C SER A 21 10.46 1.40 18.09
N GLN A 22 10.77 0.64 19.14
CA GLN A 22 10.08 0.56 20.43
C GLN A 22 9.82 1.96 21.01
N VAL A 23 8.54 2.29 21.25
CA VAL A 23 8.16 3.27 22.27
C VAL A 23 7.62 2.48 23.45
N ASN A 24 8.35 2.61 24.55
CA ASN A 24 8.07 1.96 25.82
C ASN A 24 6.86 2.65 26.46
N ASP A 25 5.66 2.20 26.12
CA ASP A 25 4.52 2.32 27.01
C ASP A 25 4.28 0.93 27.58
N GLY A 26 4.45 0.80 28.89
CA GLY A 26 4.29 -0.46 29.63
C GLY A 26 2.85 -0.94 29.62
N VAL A 27 2.40 -1.49 28.50
CA VAL A 27 1.39 -2.54 28.33
C VAL A 27 1.71 -3.17 26.97
N ALA A 28 2.31 -4.35 26.96
CA ALA A 28 2.30 -5.17 25.76
C ALA A 28 0.81 -5.38 25.38
N PRO A 29 0.32 -4.93 24.22
CA PRO A 29 -0.93 -5.47 23.71
C PRO A 29 -0.59 -6.93 23.42
N ASN A 30 -1.05 -7.74 24.36
CA ASN A 30 -1.32 -9.16 24.35
C ASN A 30 -0.99 -9.90 23.04
N THR A 31 -0.53 -11.15 23.14
CA THR A 31 -0.36 -12.01 21.96
C THR A 31 -1.73 -12.22 21.29
N ASP A 32 -2.10 -11.31 20.38
CA ASP A 32 -3.47 -11.01 20.00
C ASP A 32 -3.94 -11.79 18.76
N ASN A 33 -5.25 -12.13 18.73
CA ASN A 33 -6.00 -13.03 17.84
C ASN A 33 -5.96 -12.74 16.31
N CYS A 34 -4.90 -12.14 15.78
CA CYS A 34 -4.79 -11.71 14.38
C CYS A 34 -4.20 -12.76 13.42
N GLY A 35 -3.93 -13.97 13.91
CA GLY A 35 -3.50 -15.11 13.08
C GLY A 35 -2.20 -14.88 12.29
N GLY A 36 -1.33 -13.98 12.76
CA GLY A 36 -0.08 -13.60 12.07
C GLY A 36 -0.24 -12.55 10.96
N ASN A 37 -1.46 -12.03 10.70
CA ASN A 37 -1.68 -10.99 9.70
C ASN A 37 -2.01 -9.64 10.35
N LYS A 38 -0.99 -8.80 10.52
CA LYS A 38 -1.11 -7.42 11.04
C LYS A 38 -1.87 -6.46 10.11
N PHE A 39 -2.22 -6.90 8.89
CA PHE A 39 -2.96 -6.14 7.90
C PHE A 39 -4.43 -6.58 7.77
N ALA A 40 -4.88 -7.51 8.62
CA ALA A 40 -6.29 -7.87 8.68
C ALA A 40 -7.13 -6.65 9.09
N PRO A 41 -8.36 -6.48 8.58
CA PRO A 41 -9.18 -5.29 8.85
C PRO A 41 -9.40 -4.98 10.33
N ALA A 42 -9.42 -5.99 11.20
CA ALA A 42 -9.59 -5.83 12.65
C ALA A 42 -8.27 -5.58 13.42
N CYS A 43 -7.12 -5.71 12.74
CA CYS A 43 -5.80 -5.75 13.35
C CYS A 43 -4.84 -4.69 12.82
N ILE A 44 -5.28 -3.92 11.81
CA ILE A 44 -4.48 -2.87 11.21
C ILE A 44 -4.27 -1.74 12.23
N ALA A 45 -3.00 -1.50 12.54
CA ALA A 45 -2.62 -0.45 13.45
C ALA A 45 -2.73 0.93 12.75
N PRO A 46 -3.16 2.01 13.43
CA PRO A 46 -3.39 3.31 12.80
C PRO A 46 -2.17 3.88 12.07
N GLN A 47 -0.96 3.59 12.53
CA GLN A 47 0.30 4.01 11.91
C GLN A 47 0.59 3.33 10.56
N LEU A 48 -0.08 2.20 10.29
CA LEU A 48 -0.01 1.52 9.00
C LEU A 48 -1.05 2.08 8.02
N VAL A 49 -1.82 3.11 8.41
CA VAL A 49 -2.82 3.73 7.56
C VAL A 49 -2.34 5.09 7.08
N ALA A 50 -2.16 5.29 5.76
CA ALA A 50 -1.88 6.65 5.28
C ALA A 50 -3.13 7.52 5.24
N ASN A 51 -2.91 8.80 5.50
CA ASN A 51 -3.93 9.82 5.46
C ASN A 51 -4.02 10.51 4.08
N TYR A 52 -5.00 11.39 3.93
CA TYR A 52 -5.21 12.17 2.71
C TYR A 52 -4.01 13.04 2.35
N ASP A 53 -3.46 13.75 3.33
CA ASP A 53 -2.37 14.71 3.13
C ASP A 53 -1.10 14.01 2.63
N GLU A 54 -0.82 12.81 3.14
CA GLU A 54 0.29 11.98 2.69
C GLU A 54 0.14 11.54 1.24
N ILE A 55 -1.07 11.19 0.81
CA ILE A 55 -1.33 10.83 -0.60
C ILE A 55 -1.18 12.06 -1.51
N VAL A 56 -1.65 13.22 -1.06
CA VAL A 56 -1.52 14.47 -1.82
C VAL A 56 -0.06 14.89 -1.94
N ASP A 57 0.76 14.59 -0.93
CA ASP A 57 2.19 14.93 -0.88
C ASP A 57 3.09 13.90 -1.58
N LEU A 58 2.56 12.76 -2.04
CA LEU A 58 3.34 11.74 -2.77
C LEU A 58 4.15 12.25 -3.97
N PRO A 59 3.70 13.24 -4.76
CA PRO A 59 4.52 13.80 -5.84
C PRO A 59 5.85 14.38 -5.37
N ASN A 60 5.95 14.81 -4.10
CA ASN A 60 7.18 15.33 -3.49
C ASN A 60 8.06 14.21 -2.88
N HIS A 61 7.58 12.97 -2.88
CA HIS A 61 8.21 11.81 -2.26
C HIS A 61 8.45 10.67 -3.28
N PRO A 62 9.47 10.80 -4.15
CA PRO A 62 9.75 9.81 -5.19
C PRO A 62 10.13 8.42 -4.63
N GLU A 63 10.62 8.35 -3.39
CA GLU A 63 10.92 7.13 -2.66
C GLU A 63 9.66 6.33 -2.27
N LYS A 64 8.50 6.99 -2.15
CA LYS A 64 7.23 6.34 -1.84
C LYS A 64 6.60 5.80 -3.13
N LEU A 65 6.18 4.54 -3.11
CA LEU A 65 5.46 3.93 -4.21
C LEU A 65 3.99 3.66 -3.85
N LEU A 66 3.09 4.29 -4.58
CA LEU A 66 1.65 4.04 -4.49
C LEU A 66 1.20 3.00 -5.52
N ILE A 67 0.63 1.91 -5.04
CA ILE A 67 0.13 0.79 -5.82
C ILE A 67 -1.39 0.68 -5.64
N ASP A 68 -2.12 0.88 -6.73
CA ASP A 68 -3.55 0.63 -6.80
C ASP A 68 -3.80 -0.83 -7.19
N VAL A 69 -4.40 -1.60 -6.29
CA VAL A 69 -4.60 -3.05 -6.45
C VAL A 69 -5.96 -3.43 -7.03
N ARG A 70 -6.69 -2.45 -7.55
CA ARG A 70 -7.95 -2.66 -8.27
C ARG A 70 -7.73 -3.26 -9.65
N GLU A 71 -8.79 -3.82 -10.23
CA GLU A 71 -8.77 -4.30 -11.61
C GLU A 71 -8.74 -3.11 -12.58
N PRO A 72 -8.04 -3.18 -13.72
CA PRO A 72 -7.89 -2.05 -14.65
C PRO A 72 -9.23 -1.46 -15.12
N THR A 73 -10.27 -2.28 -15.22
CA THR A 73 -11.64 -1.87 -15.58
C THR A 73 -12.27 -0.95 -14.55
N GLU A 74 -11.99 -1.15 -13.25
CA GLU A 74 -12.43 -0.26 -12.18
C GLU A 74 -11.75 1.12 -12.29
N LEU A 75 -10.45 1.14 -12.60
CA LEU A 75 -9.70 2.38 -12.80
C LEU A 75 -10.19 3.16 -14.02
N ALA A 76 -10.55 2.47 -15.11
CA ALA A 76 -11.13 3.10 -16.30
C ALA A 76 -12.46 3.80 -16.00
N ALA A 77 -13.29 3.22 -15.13
CA ALA A 77 -14.60 3.78 -14.78
C ALA A 77 -14.54 4.89 -13.72
N THR A 78 -13.63 4.79 -12.75
CA THR A 78 -13.62 5.66 -11.56
C THR A 78 -12.45 6.66 -11.53
N GLY A 79 -11.43 6.42 -12.36
CA GLY A 79 -10.20 7.19 -12.36
C GLY A 79 -9.09 6.56 -11.53
N ARG A 80 -7.93 7.21 -11.60
CA ARG A 80 -6.67 6.78 -10.97
C ARG A 80 -6.20 7.86 -9.99
N ILE A 81 -5.56 7.42 -8.91
CA ILE A 81 -4.88 8.35 -8.01
C ILE A 81 -3.63 8.87 -8.73
N PRO A 82 -3.32 10.18 -8.65
CA PRO A 82 -2.05 10.69 -9.16
C PRO A 82 -0.87 9.89 -8.61
N THR A 83 0.19 9.75 -9.40
CA THR A 83 1.41 8.99 -9.06
C THR A 83 1.23 7.50 -8.77
N SER A 84 0.01 6.93 -8.86
CA SER A 84 -0.22 5.51 -8.63
C SER A 84 0.09 4.64 -9.85
N ILE A 85 0.74 3.51 -9.60
CA ILE A 85 0.82 2.41 -10.56
C ILE A 85 -0.32 1.42 -10.29
N ASN A 86 -0.82 0.75 -11.32
CA ASN A 86 -1.85 -0.27 -11.14
C ASN A 86 -1.21 -1.66 -11.18
N ILE A 87 -1.32 -2.39 -10.08
CA ILE A 87 -0.92 -3.78 -9.97
C ILE A 87 -2.05 -4.54 -9.29
N PRO A 88 -2.93 -5.22 -10.05
CA PRO A 88 -4.07 -5.93 -9.48
C PRO A 88 -3.65 -6.91 -8.39
N LEU A 89 -4.49 -7.09 -7.36
CA LEU A 89 -4.20 -7.97 -6.22
C LEU A 89 -3.73 -9.37 -6.66
N LYS A 90 -4.34 -9.95 -7.69
CA LYS A 90 -4.01 -11.30 -8.18
C LYS A 90 -2.56 -11.44 -8.65
N THR A 91 -1.96 -10.36 -9.12
CA THR A 91 -0.60 -10.34 -9.67
C THR A 91 0.39 -9.64 -8.76
N VAL A 92 -0.06 -9.03 -7.65
CA VAL A 92 0.81 -8.18 -6.82
C VAL A 92 2.07 -8.91 -6.34
N ARG A 93 1.94 -10.15 -5.90
CA ARG A 93 3.06 -10.97 -5.43
C ARG A 93 4.09 -11.23 -6.54
N SER A 94 3.63 -11.65 -7.73
CA SER A 94 4.53 -11.94 -8.85
C SER A 94 5.20 -10.67 -9.37
N GLU A 95 4.47 -9.55 -9.40
CA GLU A 95 4.95 -8.29 -9.94
C GLU A 95 5.99 -7.64 -9.01
N LEU A 96 5.77 -7.70 -7.69
CA LEU A 96 6.76 -7.28 -6.70
C LEU A 96 8.00 -8.19 -6.66
N ASN A 97 7.91 -9.42 -7.16
CA ASN A 97 9.05 -10.33 -7.26
C ASN A 97 9.84 -10.19 -8.58
N LEU A 98 9.42 -9.32 -9.51
CA LEU A 98 10.13 -9.09 -10.76
C LEU A 98 11.53 -8.50 -10.54
N ASN A 99 12.42 -8.71 -11.49
CA ASN A 99 13.71 -8.03 -11.52
C ASN A 99 13.52 -6.50 -11.57
N PRO A 100 14.36 -5.71 -10.90
CA PRO A 100 14.21 -4.25 -10.84
C PRO A 100 14.08 -3.59 -12.23
N GLU A 101 14.91 -3.99 -13.20
CA GLU A 101 14.89 -3.46 -14.57
C GLU A 101 13.58 -3.77 -15.31
N VAL A 102 13.05 -4.99 -15.11
CA VAL A 102 11.78 -5.42 -15.73
C VAL A 102 10.61 -4.66 -15.11
N PHE A 103 10.63 -4.50 -13.78
CA PHE A 103 9.63 -3.71 -13.06
C PHE A 103 9.62 -2.26 -13.54
N GLU A 104 10.80 -1.64 -13.64
CA GLU A 104 10.92 -0.25 -14.10
C GLU A 104 10.49 -0.06 -15.55
N THR A 105 10.84 -0.98 -16.44
CA THR A 105 10.38 -0.98 -17.84
C THR A 105 8.86 -1.09 -17.93
N LYS A 106 8.23 -1.91 -17.07
CA LYS A 106 6.80 -2.18 -17.12
C LYS A 106 5.96 -1.06 -16.51
N TYR A 107 6.41 -0.49 -15.40
CA TYR A 107 5.64 0.47 -14.60
C TYR A 107 6.13 1.92 -14.72
N GLY A 108 7.28 2.15 -15.36
CA GLY A 108 7.91 3.47 -15.45
C GLY A 108 8.33 4.02 -14.08
N ARG A 109 8.52 3.14 -13.09
CA ARG A 109 8.89 3.46 -11.71
C ARG A 109 9.93 2.46 -11.25
N LYS A 110 10.95 2.95 -10.55
CA LYS A 110 11.93 2.08 -9.89
C LYS A 110 11.22 1.11 -8.97
N LYS A 111 11.70 -0.14 -8.97
CA LYS A 111 11.25 -1.13 -8.00
C LYS A 111 11.63 -0.64 -6.59
N PRO A 112 10.69 -0.65 -5.62
CA PRO A 112 11.01 -0.25 -4.26
C PRO A 112 12.04 -1.23 -3.66
N ALA A 113 12.96 -0.71 -2.86
CA ALA A 113 13.78 -1.51 -1.97
C ALA A 113 12.94 -2.12 -0.84
N ALA A 114 13.51 -3.06 -0.10
CA ALA A 114 12.83 -3.70 1.04
C ALA A 114 12.40 -2.69 2.12
N GLU A 115 13.16 -1.60 2.29
CA GLU A 115 12.93 -0.53 3.26
C GLU A 115 12.15 0.66 2.68
N ASP A 116 11.89 0.66 1.37
CA ASP A 116 11.20 1.76 0.73
C ASP A 116 9.70 1.73 1.07
N PRO A 117 9.07 2.91 1.25
CA PRO A 117 7.65 2.97 1.52
C PRO A 117 6.81 2.47 0.36
N ILE A 118 6.10 1.38 0.59
CA ILE A 118 5.06 0.92 -0.32
C ILE A 118 3.71 1.22 0.30
N ILE A 119 2.85 1.78 -0.54
CA ILE A 119 1.52 2.18 -0.20
C ILE A 119 0.53 1.43 -1.08
N PHE A 120 -0.34 0.63 -0.49
CA PHE A 120 -1.40 -0.07 -1.23
C PHE A 120 -2.75 0.63 -1.09
N SER A 121 -3.49 0.74 -2.20
CA SER A 121 -4.82 1.34 -2.25
C SER A 121 -5.82 0.45 -2.98
N CYS A 122 -7.04 0.39 -2.45
CA CYS A 122 -8.19 -0.22 -3.12
C CYS A 122 -9.49 0.44 -2.65
N ARG A 123 -10.61 0.08 -3.29
CA ARG A 123 -11.93 0.67 -3.00
C ARG A 123 -12.39 0.59 -1.54
N SER A 124 -12.05 -0.48 -0.81
CA SER A 124 -12.62 -0.76 0.53
C SER A 124 -11.57 -1.14 1.58
N GLY A 125 -10.28 -0.95 1.29
CA GLY A 125 -9.17 -1.37 2.15
C GLY A 125 -8.86 -2.87 2.19
N VAL A 126 -9.83 -3.77 2.02
CA VAL A 126 -9.62 -5.23 2.17
C VAL A 126 -8.53 -5.78 1.24
N ARG A 127 -8.58 -5.42 -0.06
CA ARG A 127 -7.57 -5.86 -1.03
C ARG A 127 -6.21 -5.22 -0.77
N ALA A 128 -6.19 -4.00 -0.24
CA ALA A 128 -4.94 -3.33 0.13
C ALA A 128 -4.27 -4.09 1.28
N GLY A 129 -5.04 -4.47 2.31
CA GLY A 129 -4.63 -5.36 3.41
C GLY A 129 -3.97 -6.65 2.93
N GLN A 130 -4.63 -7.34 2.00
CA GLN A 130 -4.09 -8.56 1.39
C GLN A 130 -2.81 -8.29 0.60
N ALA A 131 -2.74 -7.21 -0.17
CA ALA A 131 -1.56 -6.88 -0.95
C ALA A 131 -0.34 -6.54 -0.10
N ALA A 132 -0.50 -5.81 1.02
CA ALA A 132 0.64 -5.59 1.91
C ALA A 132 1.04 -6.84 2.68
N PHE A 133 0.09 -7.73 3.01
CA PHE A 133 0.45 -9.04 3.56
C PHE A 133 1.35 -9.80 2.57
N GLU A 134 0.98 -9.84 1.29
CA GLU A 134 1.81 -10.47 0.25
C GLU A 134 3.20 -9.79 0.13
N ALA A 135 3.27 -8.47 0.23
CA ALA A 135 4.53 -7.73 0.18
C ALA A 135 5.41 -7.98 1.43
N ASP A 136 4.81 -8.01 2.63
CA ASP A 136 5.51 -8.33 3.88
C ASP A 136 6.12 -9.75 3.82
N GLN A 137 5.38 -10.71 3.24
CA GLN A 137 5.89 -12.06 2.97
C GLN A 137 7.02 -12.13 1.93
N LEU A 138 7.22 -11.07 1.14
CA LEU A 138 8.34 -10.93 0.20
C LEU A 138 9.53 -10.17 0.82
N GLY A 139 9.43 -9.76 2.09
CA GLY A 139 10.49 -9.03 2.79
C GLY A 139 10.43 -7.52 2.60
N PHE A 140 9.33 -6.98 2.04
CA PHE A 140 9.08 -5.54 2.09
C PHE A 140 8.67 -5.18 3.52
N GLN A 141 9.65 -4.67 4.25
CA GLN A 141 9.56 -4.29 5.65
C GLN A 141 10.13 -2.89 5.71
N LYS A 142 9.40 -1.93 5.14
CA LYS A 142 9.62 -0.58 5.61
C LYS A 142 9.26 -0.56 7.06
#